data_AF-A0AAD6UXU9-F1
#
_entry.id   AF-A0AAD6UXU9-F1
#
_cell.length_a   1.000
_cell.length_b   1.000
_cell.length_c   1.000
_cell.angle_alpha   90.00
_cell.angle_beta   90.00
_cell.angle_gamma   90.00
#
_symmetry.space_group_name_H-M   'P 1'
#
loop_
_entity.id
_entity.type
_entity.pdbx_description
1 polymer ?
#
loop_
_entity_poly.entity_id
_entity_poly.type
_entity_poly.pdbx_seq_one_letter_code
_entity_poly.pdbx_strand_id
1 'polypeptide(L)'
;GNTLYDFYYYEPFPEIPSYIMSSTGSRLAAKMRELGELDAAADEIEWADLEADPLQLVLPIEIARDILPWEDHFGMKERSSVGGEEHARAKENYPGPWPIVPFSHVPPTPKLETLIPYSLLPKKLIVHDPWNVLTMPYEYEADIETDWTKMPDITHTYELAPITEAGQRKWEDQDKVFRKRVENSDYFIVADDPTILKPFMPLLRVQAPPYPHKTSTPAAHLYLSPTSKAGVGNHSEVYHAEWELPRSLLVPDVFCRACVDEEQTAESLPGAEPCHFGWSDEVVVEPGLKLTVSNKRKEEAGNDENSHVQSHIVKPHIVQRQRNYQGPIVDIPTKVKWQTPGHEKNCKHLVSQRLMPLYTNPPTAVVRVCAKLSLENDPHLAREAQVYQALPAHLSEHWSGYNLVRPSREPVPVGAVVPQFYGYYVPTATEEGRYLSPVMLLENCGTPLEPSRLSEDQNRECWSLLHRLHHADWLHQSVAPRNVLMQKGPMTTPQGWMRSLSSGLSFRIIDFGRALYGGPPASDGEDDV
;
A
#
# COMPACT_ATOMS: atom_id res chain seq x y z
N GLY A 1 14.47 0.17 -14.02
CA GLY A 1 13.76 -0.61 -15.02
C GLY A 1 12.35 -0.88 -14.52
N ASN A 2 11.37 -0.29 -15.19
CA ASN A 2 9.96 -0.62 -15.04
C ASN A 2 9.67 -2.08 -15.48
N THR A 3 10.43 -2.62 -16.44
CA THR A 3 10.28 -4.01 -16.92
C THR A 3 11.62 -4.78 -16.93
N LEU A 4 11.56 -6.10 -17.15
CA LEU A 4 12.75 -6.93 -17.32
C LEU A 4 13.53 -6.60 -18.62
N TYR A 5 12.89 -5.96 -19.59
CA TYR A 5 13.54 -5.56 -20.84
C TYR A 5 14.45 -4.34 -20.69
N ASP A 6 14.32 -3.63 -19.57
CA ASP A 6 15.10 -2.43 -19.27
C ASP A 6 16.49 -2.77 -18.72
N PHE A 7 16.87 -4.05 -18.74
CA PHE A 7 18.13 -4.56 -18.20
C PHE A 7 18.98 -5.16 -19.32
N TYR A 8 20.22 -4.70 -19.39
CA TYR A 8 21.16 -5.04 -20.44
C TYR A 8 22.38 -5.70 -19.86
N TYR A 9 22.89 -6.70 -20.57
CA TYR A 9 24.23 -7.24 -20.36
C TYR A 9 25.23 -6.44 -21.19
N TYR A 10 26.40 -6.16 -20.63
CA TYR A 10 27.48 -5.46 -21.32
C TYR A 10 28.84 -6.00 -20.89
N GLU A 11 29.82 -5.86 -21.78
CA GLU A 11 31.21 -6.28 -21.59
C GLU A 11 32.06 -5.03 -21.29
N PRO A 12 32.34 -4.70 -20.01
CA PRO A 12 33.18 -3.55 -19.69
C PRO A 12 34.63 -3.71 -20.16
N PHE A 13 35.07 -4.94 -20.45
CA PHE A 13 36.40 -5.27 -20.95
C PHE A 13 36.27 -6.18 -22.17
N PRO A 14 36.22 -5.62 -23.41
CA PRO A 14 36.07 -6.41 -24.63
C PRO A 14 37.15 -7.48 -24.82
N GLU A 15 38.33 -7.29 -24.21
CA GLU A 15 39.43 -8.26 -24.25
C GLU A 15 39.18 -9.49 -23.37
N ILE A 16 38.18 -9.44 -22.47
CA ILE A 16 37.78 -10.53 -21.59
C ILE A 16 36.30 -10.84 -21.83
N PRO A 17 35.95 -11.56 -22.92
CA PRO A 17 34.56 -11.80 -23.31
C PRO A 17 33.70 -12.52 -22.25
N SER A 18 34.33 -13.21 -21.30
CA SER A 18 33.63 -13.86 -20.19
C SER A 18 33.25 -12.92 -19.04
N TYR A 19 33.77 -11.69 -19.04
CA TYR A 19 33.49 -10.71 -18.01
C TYR A 19 32.26 -9.89 -18.37
N ILE A 20 31.09 -10.50 -18.20
CA ILE A 20 29.79 -9.87 -18.49
C ILE A 20 29.22 -9.24 -17.21
N MET A 21 28.79 -7.99 -17.33
CA MET A 21 28.07 -7.23 -16.29
C MET A 21 26.63 -6.95 -16.74
N SER A 22 25.76 -6.62 -15.79
CA SER A 22 24.38 -6.17 -16.07
C SER A 22 24.12 -4.79 -15.45
N SER A 23 23.31 -3.97 -16.12
CA SER A 23 22.84 -2.66 -15.65
C SER A 23 21.48 -2.32 -16.26
N THR A 24 20.82 -1.26 -15.79
CA THR A 24 19.62 -0.73 -16.46
C THR A 24 19.99 0.10 -17.69
N GLY A 25 19.11 0.15 -18.68
CA GLY A 25 19.23 0.99 -19.87
C GLY A 25 19.43 2.46 -19.48
N SER A 26 18.54 2.99 -18.66
CA SER A 26 18.65 4.32 -18.03
C SER A 26 20.04 4.64 -17.43
N ARG A 27 20.66 3.72 -16.68
CA ARG A 27 22.00 3.95 -16.09
C ARG A 27 23.12 3.91 -17.13
N LEU A 28 23.00 3.00 -18.10
CA LEU A 28 23.98 2.91 -19.19
C LEU A 28 23.90 4.14 -20.10
N ALA A 29 22.69 4.54 -20.50
CA ALA A 29 22.45 5.73 -21.31
C ALA A 29 22.98 7.00 -20.63
N ALA A 30 22.75 7.16 -19.32
CA ALA A 30 23.32 8.26 -18.54
C ALA A 30 24.86 8.27 -18.61
N LYS A 31 25.51 7.10 -18.50
CA LYS A 31 26.97 7.02 -18.60
C LYS A 31 27.48 7.27 -20.02
N MET A 32 26.80 6.78 -21.05
CA MET A 32 27.17 7.05 -22.45
C MET A 32 27.08 8.53 -22.79
N ARG A 33 26.06 9.25 -22.26
CA ARG A 33 25.97 10.71 -22.35
C ARG A 33 27.13 11.43 -21.69
N GLU A 34 27.55 10.99 -20.51
CA GLU A 34 28.70 11.57 -19.81
C GLU A 34 30.00 11.42 -20.63
N LEU A 35 30.16 10.28 -21.33
CA LEU A 35 31.32 10.00 -22.17
C LEU A 35 31.24 10.67 -23.56
N GLY A 36 30.05 11.11 -23.99
CA GLY A 36 29.80 11.64 -25.33
C GLY A 36 29.67 10.55 -26.41
N GLU A 37 29.48 9.29 -26.02
CA GLU A 37 29.36 8.14 -26.93
C GLU A 37 27.89 7.84 -27.28
N LEU A 38 27.25 8.75 -28.01
CA LEU A 38 25.81 8.66 -28.31
C LEU A 38 25.49 7.87 -29.59
N ASP A 39 26.44 7.75 -30.51
CA ASP A 39 26.18 7.19 -31.85
C ASP A 39 26.18 5.66 -31.87
N ALA A 40 26.87 5.01 -30.92
CA ALA A 40 27.09 3.57 -30.93
C ALA A 40 25.86 2.74 -30.53
N ALA A 41 24.92 3.36 -29.80
CA ALA A 41 23.72 2.73 -29.24
C ALA A 41 22.54 3.70 -29.23
N ALA A 42 22.35 4.45 -30.33
CA ALA A 42 21.35 5.52 -30.40
C ALA A 42 19.92 5.02 -30.12
N ASP A 43 19.56 3.85 -30.66
CA ASP A 43 18.25 3.24 -30.47
C ASP A 43 18.04 2.83 -29.00
N GLU A 44 19.04 2.23 -28.35
CA GLU A 44 18.96 1.85 -26.93
C GLU A 44 18.90 3.06 -26.00
N ILE A 45 19.58 4.14 -26.36
CA ILE A 45 19.52 5.42 -25.64
C ILE A 45 18.12 6.03 -25.78
N GLU A 46 17.53 6.01 -26.98
CA GLU A 46 16.15 6.45 -27.19
C GLU A 46 15.16 5.57 -26.41
N TRP A 47 15.33 4.26 -26.42
CA TRP A 47 14.49 3.35 -25.61
C TRP A 47 14.63 3.63 -24.12
N ALA A 48 15.85 3.90 -23.64
CA ALA A 48 16.10 4.28 -22.25
C ALA A 48 15.43 5.62 -21.88
N ASP A 49 15.29 6.56 -22.83
CA ASP A 49 14.57 7.82 -22.62
C ASP A 49 13.05 7.65 -22.61
N LEU A 50 12.55 6.59 -23.25
CA LEU A 50 11.16 6.19 -23.23
C LEU A 50 10.84 5.27 -22.03
N GLU A 51 11.84 4.82 -21.26
CA GLU A 51 11.62 4.04 -20.03
C GLU A 51 10.82 4.90 -19.03
N ALA A 52 9.65 4.42 -18.63
CA ALA A 52 8.90 5.06 -17.56
C ALA A 52 9.69 4.97 -16.24
N ASP A 53 9.73 6.08 -15.49
CA ASP A 53 10.27 6.09 -14.15
C ASP A 53 9.53 5.07 -13.26
N PRO A 54 10.25 4.41 -12.32
CA PRO A 54 9.60 3.53 -11.37
C PRO A 54 8.54 4.31 -10.60
N LEU A 55 7.30 3.83 -10.68
CA LEU A 55 6.20 4.44 -9.98
C LEU A 55 6.17 3.86 -8.58
N GLN A 56 6.21 4.71 -7.57
CA GLN A 56 5.73 4.30 -6.26
C GLN A 56 4.29 3.86 -6.47
N LEU A 57 4.02 2.57 -6.23
CA LEU A 57 2.69 2.01 -6.41
C LEU A 57 1.80 2.70 -5.39
N VAL A 58 1.04 3.67 -5.88
CA VAL A 58 0.21 4.56 -5.07
C VAL A 58 -0.84 3.69 -4.40
N LEU A 59 -0.61 3.46 -3.12
CA LEU A 59 -1.40 2.65 -2.21
C LEU A 59 -1.35 1.16 -2.62
N PRO A 60 -0.79 0.23 -1.82
CA PRO A 60 -1.29 -1.14 -1.93
C PRO A 60 -2.81 -1.01 -1.85
N ILE A 61 -3.49 -1.62 -2.82
CA ILE A 61 -4.90 -1.44 -3.16
C ILE A 61 -5.64 -0.68 -2.10
N GLU A 62 -6.18 0.51 -2.45
CA GLU A 62 -7.04 1.29 -1.57
C GLU A 62 -7.85 0.33 -0.71
N ILE A 63 -7.55 0.27 0.59
CA ILE A 63 -8.07 -0.76 1.47
C ILE A 63 -9.61 -0.77 1.44
N ALA A 64 -10.22 0.35 1.05
CA ALA A 64 -11.59 0.49 0.60
C ALA A 64 -12.09 -0.66 -0.31
N ARG A 65 -11.30 -1.09 -1.30
CA ARG A 65 -11.63 -2.16 -2.25
C ARG A 65 -11.71 -3.54 -1.61
N ASP A 66 -11.06 -3.73 -0.45
CA ASP A 66 -11.16 -4.97 0.34
C ASP A 66 -12.20 -4.84 1.47
N ILE A 67 -12.28 -3.67 2.12
CA ILE A 67 -13.28 -3.37 3.17
C ILE A 67 -14.70 -3.51 2.62
N LEU A 68 -14.99 -2.91 1.46
CA LEU A 68 -16.36 -2.86 0.97
C LEU A 68 -16.96 -4.22 0.64
N PRO A 69 -16.31 -5.08 -0.16
CA PRO A 69 -16.86 -6.41 -0.44
C PRO A 69 -16.91 -7.26 0.82
N TRP A 70 -15.98 -7.05 1.77
CA TRP A 70 -16.00 -7.74 3.06
C TRP A 70 -17.25 -7.35 3.85
N GLU A 71 -17.52 -6.06 4.04
CA GLU A 71 -18.70 -5.57 4.77
C GLU A 71 -20.03 -5.98 4.10
N ASP A 72 -20.10 -5.90 2.76
CA ASP A 72 -21.29 -6.32 1.99
C ASP A 72 -21.58 -7.81 2.17
N HIS A 73 -20.53 -8.65 2.23
CA HIS A 73 -20.66 -10.08 2.48
C HIS A 73 -21.33 -10.40 3.83
N PHE A 74 -21.10 -9.59 4.87
CA PHE A 74 -21.71 -9.77 6.19
C PHE A 74 -23.08 -9.10 6.32
N GLY A 75 -23.24 -7.89 5.75
CA GLY A 75 -24.50 -7.15 5.78
C GLY A 75 -25.69 -7.92 5.18
N MET A 76 -25.43 -8.81 4.21
CA MET A 76 -26.47 -9.67 3.62
C MET A 76 -26.85 -10.89 4.47
N LYS A 77 -25.93 -11.47 5.26
CA LYS A 77 -26.18 -12.74 5.98
C LYS A 77 -26.94 -12.56 7.28
N GLU A 78 -26.70 -11.49 8.02
CA GLU A 78 -27.34 -11.28 9.34
C GLU A 78 -28.75 -10.70 9.28
N ARG A 79 -29.11 -9.98 8.21
CA ARG A 79 -30.49 -9.50 8.00
C ARG A 79 -31.53 -10.63 7.95
N SER A 80 -31.10 -11.86 7.71
CA SER A 80 -31.94 -13.05 7.66
C SER A 80 -32.18 -13.75 9.00
N SER A 81 -31.42 -13.44 10.08
CA SER A 81 -31.21 -14.46 11.14
C SER A 81 -31.37 -14.01 12.61
N VAL A 82 -31.46 -12.72 12.95
CA VAL A 82 -31.36 -12.29 14.37
C VAL A 82 -32.61 -11.57 14.89
N GLY A 83 -33.40 -12.29 15.68
CA GLY A 83 -34.53 -11.78 16.49
C GLY A 83 -34.24 -11.82 17.99
N GLY A 84 -33.16 -11.15 18.44
CA GLY A 84 -32.78 -11.03 19.86
C GLY A 84 -32.96 -9.60 20.39
N GLU A 85 -33.49 -9.46 21.61
CA GLU A 85 -33.92 -8.19 22.22
C GLU A 85 -32.76 -7.26 22.67
N GLU A 86 -31.55 -7.76 22.95
CA GLU A 86 -30.42 -6.93 23.39
C GLU A 86 -29.78 -6.09 22.25
N HIS A 87 -29.96 -6.49 20.99
CA HIS A 87 -29.54 -5.69 19.83
C HIS A 87 -30.44 -4.46 19.57
N ALA A 88 -31.55 -4.30 20.32
CA ALA A 88 -32.50 -3.21 20.11
C ALA A 88 -31.94 -1.82 20.50
N ARG A 89 -30.95 -1.74 21.40
CA ARG A 89 -30.35 -0.45 21.82
C ARG A 89 -29.28 0.09 20.86
N ALA A 90 -28.58 -0.76 20.10
CA ALA A 90 -27.61 -0.31 19.09
C ALA A 90 -28.29 0.15 17.78
N LYS A 91 -29.53 -0.31 17.53
CA LYS A 91 -30.33 0.03 16.33
C LYS A 91 -30.68 1.51 16.20
N GLU A 92 -30.63 2.30 17.27
CA GLU A 92 -30.98 3.72 17.20
C GLU A 92 -29.94 4.54 16.41
N ASN A 93 -28.68 4.11 16.34
CA ASN A 93 -27.61 4.87 15.68
C ASN A 93 -26.94 4.17 14.49
N TYR A 94 -27.03 2.84 14.37
CA TYR A 94 -26.46 2.12 13.23
C TYR A 94 -27.39 1.03 12.69
N PRO A 95 -27.49 0.87 11.35
CA PRO A 95 -28.19 -0.28 10.80
C PRO A 95 -27.44 -1.56 11.18
N GLY A 96 -28.16 -2.60 11.61
CA GLY A 96 -27.56 -3.93 11.79
C GLY A 96 -26.86 -4.38 10.50
N PRO A 97 -25.67 -5.02 10.56
CA PRO A 97 -25.10 -5.76 11.71
C PRO A 97 -24.13 -4.97 12.62
N TRP A 98 -24.16 -3.65 12.59
CA TRP A 98 -23.21 -2.83 13.34
C TRP A 98 -23.63 -2.59 14.81
N PRO A 99 -22.69 -2.53 15.78
CA PRO A 99 -21.25 -2.79 15.64
C PRO A 99 -20.92 -4.28 15.45
N ILE A 100 -19.85 -4.53 14.71
CA ILE A 100 -19.37 -5.87 14.38
C ILE A 100 -18.67 -6.50 15.60
N VAL A 101 -19.01 -7.75 15.96
CA VAL A 101 -18.37 -8.46 17.09
C VAL A 101 -16.93 -8.84 16.72
N PRO A 102 -15.90 -8.37 17.44
CA PRO A 102 -14.50 -8.64 17.10
C PRO A 102 -14.20 -10.14 16.94
N PHE A 103 -13.35 -10.46 15.96
CA PHE A 103 -12.87 -11.82 15.66
C PHE A 103 -13.95 -12.86 15.28
N SER A 104 -15.21 -12.48 15.09
CA SER A 104 -16.29 -13.42 14.81
C SER A 104 -16.49 -13.76 13.31
N HIS A 105 -15.64 -13.23 12.42
CA HIS A 105 -15.89 -13.20 10.98
C HIS A 105 -15.09 -14.21 10.16
N VAL A 106 -15.79 -14.81 9.18
CA VAL A 106 -15.20 -15.61 8.11
C VAL A 106 -15.77 -15.13 6.75
N PRO A 107 -14.94 -14.58 5.85
CA PRO A 107 -13.49 -14.46 5.95
C PRO A 107 -13.03 -13.43 6.99
N PRO A 108 -11.77 -13.52 7.44
CA PRO A 108 -11.22 -12.59 8.42
C PRO A 108 -11.15 -11.14 7.89
N THR A 109 -11.09 -10.16 8.79
CA THR A 109 -10.95 -8.72 8.48
C THR A 109 -9.80 -8.42 7.50
N PRO A 110 -9.99 -7.49 6.53
CA PRO A 110 -8.94 -7.11 5.58
C PRO A 110 -7.69 -6.58 6.28
N LYS A 111 -6.49 -6.96 5.80
CA LYS A 111 -5.22 -6.50 6.36
C LYS A 111 -4.93 -5.06 5.95
N LEU A 112 -4.50 -4.22 6.87
CA LEU A 112 -3.97 -2.91 6.52
C LEU A 112 -2.54 -3.05 6.01
N GLU A 113 -2.38 -2.82 4.71
CA GLU A 113 -1.08 -2.87 4.01
C GLU A 113 -0.63 -1.48 3.57
N THR A 114 -1.54 -0.50 3.56
CA THR A 114 -1.33 0.87 3.13
C THR A 114 -0.70 1.70 4.25
N LEU A 115 0.32 2.48 3.89
CA LEU A 115 0.92 3.46 4.80
C LEU A 115 -0.14 4.47 5.26
N ILE A 116 -0.28 4.63 6.58
CA ILE A 116 -0.95 5.77 7.19
C ILE A 116 0.15 6.77 7.58
N PRO A 117 0.12 8.02 7.07
CA PRO A 117 1.07 9.04 7.50
C PRO A 117 1.03 9.19 9.02
N TYR A 118 2.20 9.29 9.65
CA TYR A 118 2.28 9.36 11.11
C TYR A 118 1.49 10.55 11.69
N SER A 119 1.47 11.68 10.98
CA SER A 119 0.66 12.87 11.32
C SER A 119 -0.83 12.58 11.43
N LEU A 120 -1.32 11.52 10.78
CA LEU A 120 -2.72 11.10 10.77
C LEU A 120 -3.02 9.94 11.74
N LEU A 121 -1.99 9.31 12.31
CA LEU A 121 -2.17 8.21 13.25
C LEU A 121 -2.99 8.66 14.48
N PRO A 122 -3.74 7.73 15.08
CA PRO A 122 -4.42 7.97 16.34
C PRO A 122 -3.47 8.43 17.44
N LYS A 123 -3.78 9.53 18.12
CA LYS A 123 -2.98 9.97 19.28
C LYS A 123 -3.21 9.09 20.51
N LYS A 124 -4.43 8.55 20.61
CA LYS A 124 -4.84 7.64 21.68
C LYS A 124 -5.33 6.32 21.10
N LEU A 125 -5.04 5.24 21.80
CA LEU A 125 -5.51 3.91 21.47
C LEU A 125 -6.26 3.34 22.66
N ILE A 126 -7.52 2.96 22.45
CA ILE A 126 -8.35 2.27 23.42
C ILE A 126 -8.22 0.79 23.11
N VAL A 127 -7.47 0.07 23.94
CA VAL A 127 -7.18 -1.35 23.74
C VAL A 127 -8.18 -2.17 24.53
N HIS A 128 -8.98 -2.95 23.81
CA HIS A 128 -9.92 -3.94 24.34
C HIS A 128 -9.21 -5.28 24.50
N ASP A 129 -9.12 -5.74 25.74
CA ASP A 129 -8.40 -6.93 26.13
C ASP A 129 -9.17 -7.77 27.17
N PRO A 130 -10.31 -8.38 26.79
CA PRO A 130 -11.14 -9.15 27.73
C PRO A 130 -10.43 -10.30 28.44
N TRP A 131 -9.29 -10.75 27.89
CA TRP A 131 -8.50 -11.85 28.43
C TRP A 131 -7.23 -11.40 29.14
N ASN A 132 -6.97 -10.09 29.24
CA ASN A 132 -5.79 -9.54 29.90
C ASN A 132 -4.46 -10.07 29.29
N VAL A 133 -4.38 -10.18 27.95
CA VAL A 133 -3.16 -10.55 27.22
C VAL A 133 -2.05 -9.49 27.32
N LEU A 134 -2.38 -8.26 27.68
CA LEU A 134 -1.43 -7.16 27.88
C LEU A 134 -0.55 -7.35 29.12
N THR A 135 -0.98 -8.15 30.11
CA THR A 135 -0.11 -8.54 31.23
C THR A 135 0.78 -9.70 30.81
N MET A 136 1.95 -9.35 30.28
CA MET A 136 2.93 -10.31 29.78
C MET A 136 3.89 -10.79 30.90
N PRO A 137 4.28 -12.09 30.92
CA PRO A 137 3.88 -13.15 30.00
C PRO A 137 2.45 -13.64 30.26
N TYR A 138 1.68 -13.80 29.19
CA TYR A 138 0.34 -14.38 29.25
C TYR A 138 0.41 -15.91 29.16
N GLU A 139 0.01 -16.60 30.23
CA GLU A 139 -0.12 -18.05 30.22
C GLU A 139 -1.49 -18.44 29.65
N TYR A 140 -1.51 -18.99 28.43
CA TYR A 140 -2.75 -19.46 27.81
C TYR A 140 -3.18 -20.79 28.43
N GLU A 141 -4.36 -20.82 29.03
CA GLU A 141 -5.04 -22.06 29.41
C GLU A 141 -5.92 -22.57 28.26
N ALA A 142 -5.86 -23.87 27.96
CA ALA A 142 -6.53 -24.44 26.78
C ALA A 142 -8.07 -24.37 26.84
N ASP A 143 -8.64 -24.25 28.04
CA ASP A 143 -10.08 -24.29 28.30
C ASP A 143 -10.72 -22.89 28.46
N ILE A 144 -10.00 -21.82 28.08
CA ILE A 144 -10.51 -20.46 28.20
C ILE A 144 -11.70 -20.24 27.26
N GLU A 145 -12.76 -19.61 27.77
CA GLU A 145 -13.89 -19.16 26.95
C GLU A 145 -13.38 -18.14 25.91
N THR A 146 -13.55 -18.46 24.63
CA THR A 146 -13.01 -17.69 23.51
C THR A 146 -14.05 -16.82 22.81
N ASP A 147 -15.33 -16.95 23.21
CA ASP A 147 -16.41 -16.12 22.71
C ASP A 147 -16.30 -14.70 23.30
N TRP A 148 -16.01 -13.73 22.43
CA TRP A 148 -15.92 -12.31 22.79
C TRP A 148 -17.16 -11.81 23.54
N THR A 149 -18.35 -12.31 23.19
CA THR A 149 -19.62 -11.83 23.77
C THR A 149 -19.87 -12.28 25.20
N LYS A 150 -19.13 -13.29 25.68
CA LYS A 150 -19.29 -13.83 27.03
C LYS A 150 -18.27 -13.29 28.02
N MET A 151 -17.23 -12.63 27.54
CA MET A 151 -16.19 -12.05 28.37
C MET A 151 -16.51 -10.58 28.68
N PRO A 152 -16.29 -10.11 29.91
CA PRO A 152 -16.39 -8.69 30.20
C PRO A 152 -15.29 -7.94 29.44
N ASP A 153 -15.67 -6.84 28.80
CA ASP A 153 -14.72 -6.01 28.06
C ASP A 153 -13.83 -5.22 29.03
N ILE A 154 -12.53 -5.52 29.02
CA ILE A 154 -11.50 -4.82 29.79
C ILE A 154 -10.83 -3.85 28.84
N THR A 155 -10.81 -2.57 29.20
CA THR A 155 -10.26 -1.52 28.33
C THR A 155 -9.09 -0.80 28.99
N HIS A 156 -8.05 -0.54 28.20
CA HIS A 156 -6.86 0.18 28.61
C HIS A 156 -6.59 1.33 27.63
N THR A 157 -6.16 2.48 28.16
CA THR A 157 -5.84 3.65 27.32
C THR A 157 -4.34 3.78 27.13
N TYR A 158 -3.93 3.86 25.87
CA TYR A 158 -2.55 4.07 25.46
C TYR A 158 -2.40 5.38 24.70
N GLU A 159 -1.22 5.97 24.76
CA GLU A 159 -0.82 7.16 24.02
C GLU A 159 0.27 6.82 23.01
N LEU A 160 0.17 7.43 21.82
CA LEU A 160 1.20 7.33 20.80
C LEU A 160 2.51 7.93 21.34
N ALA A 161 3.55 7.11 21.41
CA ALA A 161 4.85 7.52 21.89
C ALA A 161 5.45 8.60 20.99
N PRO A 162 6.25 9.53 21.54
CA PRO A 162 6.87 10.59 20.75
C PRO A 162 7.70 10.06 19.58
N ILE A 163 7.61 10.81 18.50
CA ILE A 163 8.46 10.72 17.33
C ILE A 163 9.93 11.02 17.67
N THR A 164 10.84 10.22 17.13
CA THR A 164 12.27 10.52 17.13
C THR A 164 12.59 11.59 16.09
N GLU A 165 13.69 12.32 16.23
CA GLU A 165 14.08 13.35 15.24
C GLU A 165 14.28 12.78 13.83
N ALA A 166 14.72 11.52 13.72
CA ALA A 166 14.81 10.83 12.43
C ALA A 166 13.42 10.54 11.84
N GLY A 167 12.48 10.06 12.67
CA GLY A 167 11.07 9.88 12.30
C GLY A 167 10.43 11.20 11.86
N GLN A 168 10.66 12.25 12.65
CA GLN A 168 10.75 13.66 12.28
C GLN A 168 10.66 14.00 10.79
N ARG A 169 11.88 14.03 10.25
CA ARG A 169 12.26 14.38 8.89
C ARG A 169 11.63 13.42 7.88
N LYS A 170 11.68 12.11 8.16
CA LYS A 170 11.09 11.08 7.31
C LYS A 170 9.62 11.37 7.04
N TRP A 171 8.85 11.71 8.06
CA TRP A 171 7.41 11.89 7.93
C TRP A 171 7.03 13.24 7.36
N GLU A 172 7.80 14.29 7.62
CA GLU A 172 7.63 15.57 6.92
C GLU A 172 7.81 15.40 5.41
N ASP A 173 8.79 14.61 4.98
CA ASP A 173 9.01 14.34 3.56
C ASP A 173 7.90 13.46 2.96
N GLN A 174 7.44 12.44 3.69
CA GLN A 174 6.27 11.66 3.27
C GLN A 174 4.99 12.50 3.18
N ASP A 175 4.77 13.42 4.12
CA ASP A 175 3.62 14.31 4.16
C ASP A 175 3.66 15.33 3.02
N LYS A 176 4.85 15.87 2.68
CA LYS A 176 5.04 16.72 1.49
C LYS A 176 4.70 15.97 0.20
N VAL A 177 5.19 14.74 0.05
CA VAL A 177 4.90 13.90 -1.12
C VAL A 177 3.41 13.57 -1.19
N PHE A 178 2.79 13.23 -0.05
CA PHE A 178 1.37 12.95 0.05
C PHE A 178 0.52 14.17 -0.33
N ARG A 179 0.82 15.36 0.22
CA ARG A 179 0.11 16.61 -0.11
C ARG A 179 0.24 16.98 -1.58
N LYS A 180 1.45 16.91 -2.14
CA LYS A 180 1.69 17.22 -3.56
C LYS A 180 0.91 16.29 -4.50
N ARG A 181 0.71 15.02 -4.12
CA ARG A 181 -0.12 14.08 -4.89
C ARG A 181 -1.59 14.44 -4.84
N VAL A 182 -2.08 14.81 -3.67
CA VAL A 182 -3.47 15.17 -3.42
C VAL A 182 -3.84 16.48 -4.12
N GLU A 183 -2.93 17.47 -4.14
CA GLU A 183 -3.15 18.77 -4.77
C GLU A 183 -3.22 18.71 -6.31
N ASN A 184 -2.65 17.68 -6.94
CA ASN A 184 -2.63 17.52 -8.39
C ASN A 184 -3.90 16.82 -8.97
N SER A 185 -4.99 16.71 -8.20
CA SER A 185 -6.22 16.04 -8.66
C SER A 185 -7.18 16.99 -9.40
N ASP A 186 -6.68 17.77 -10.37
CA ASP A 186 -7.53 18.54 -11.28
C ASP A 186 -8.36 17.56 -12.15
N TYR A 187 -9.66 17.83 -12.31
CA TYR A 187 -10.54 17.00 -13.15
C TYR A 187 -10.92 17.75 -14.42
N PHE A 188 -10.74 17.09 -15.57
CA PHE A 188 -11.21 17.58 -16.85
C PHE A 188 -12.57 16.97 -17.17
N ILE A 189 -13.57 17.80 -17.45
CA ILE A 189 -14.84 17.34 -18.00
C ILE A 189 -14.71 17.36 -19.52
N VAL A 190 -14.53 16.18 -20.10
CA VAL A 190 -14.80 15.99 -21.52
C VAL A 190 -16.31 15.78 -21.63
N ALA A 191 -17.00 16.60 -22.43
CA ALA A 191 -18.42 16.38 -22.70
C ALA A 191 -18.58 14.95 -23.28
N ASP A 192 -19.23 14.08 -22.51
CA ASP A 192 -19.17 12.60 -22.63
C ASP A 192 -19.86 12.01 -23.87
N ASP A 193 -20.04 12.77 -24.95
CA ASP A 193 -20.54 12.21 -26.20
C ASP A 193 -19.75 12.71 -27.43
N PRO A 194 -18.78 11.93 -27.95
CA PRO A 194 -18.10 12.25 -29.20
C PRO A 194 -19.03 12.24 -30.42
N THR A 195 -20.24 11.68 -30.32
CA THR A 195 -21.27 11.75 -31.38
C THR A 195 -22.14 13.00 -31.30
N ILE A 196 -22.11 13.71 -30.17
CA ILE A 196 -22.78 15.01 -29.95
C ILE A 196 -21.72 16.08 -29.60
N LEU A 197 -20.52 15.98 -30.18
CA LEU A 197 -19.62 17.14 -30.21
C LEU A 197 -20.22 18.16 -31.17
N LYS A 198 -21.01 19.10 -30.63
CA LYS A 198 -21.16 20.40 -31.29
C LYS A 198 -19.73 20.91 -31.53
N PRO A 199 -19.32 21.26 -32.77
CA PRO A 199 -17.91 21.48 -33.14
C PRO A 199 -17.17 22.64 -32.43
N PHE A 200 -17.70 23.19 -31.34
CA PHE A 200 -17.40 24.55 -30.89
C PHE A 200 -17.31 24.71 -29.37
N MET A 201 -17.18 23.63 -28.58
CA MET A 201 -17.05 23.79 -27.12
C MET A 201 -15.57 23.75 -26.67
N PRO A 202 -15.11 24.73 -25.87
CA PRO A 202 -13.80 24.67 -25.21
C PRO A 202 -13.75 23.48 -24.24
N LEU A 203 -12.55 22.96 -23.96
CA LEU A 203 -12.39 21.96 -22.91
C LEU A 203 -12.63 22.64 -21.56
N LEU A 204 -13.58 22.11 -20.78
CA LEU A 204 -13.90 22.63 -19.46
C LEU A 204 -13.03 21.91 -18.44
N ARG A 205 -12.12 22.65 -17.78
CA ARG A 205 -11.41 22.15 -16.61
C ARG A 205 -12.18 22.60 -15.39
N VAL A 206 -12.74 21.65 -14.65
CA VAL A 206 -13.42 21.97 -13.40
C VAL A 206 -12.36 22.05 -12.31
N GLN A 207 -12.21 23.23 -11.74
CA GLN A 207 -11.31 23.45 -10.62
C GLN A 207 -11.96 22.90 -9.35
N ALA A 208 -11.56 21.70 -8.95
CA ALA A 208 -11.98 21.14 -7.68
C ALA A 208 -11.53 22.07 -6.53
N PRO A 209 -12.32 22.23 -5.46
CA PRO A 209 -11.84 22.94 -4.29
C PRO A 209 -10.61 22.23 -3.71
N PRO A 210 -9.75 22.94 -2.95
CA PRO A 210 -8.62 22.33 -2.27
C PRO A 210 -9.06 21.08 -1.50
N TYR A 211 -8.30 20.00 -1.64
CA TYR A 211 -8.61 18.77 -0.95
C TYR A 211 -8.64 19.00 0.57
N PRO A 212 -9.64 18.45 1.28
CA PRO A 212 -9.75 18.66 2.72
C PRO A 212 -8.49 18.15 3.42
N HIS A 213 -7.87 19.02 4.23
CA HIS A 213 -6.77 18.60 5.09
C HIS A 213 -7.29 17.62 6.13
N LYS A 214 -6.80 16.37 6.06
CA LYS A 214 -7.09 15.37 7.09
C LYS A 214 -6.37 15.77 8.38
N THR A 215 -7.10 15.78 9.48
CA THR A 215 -6.53 15.99 10.81
C THR A 215 -6.20 14.66 11.45
N SER A 216 -5.24 14.65 12.37
CA SER A 216 -4.93 13.49 13.21
C SER A 216 -6.19 12.92 13.86
N THR A 217 -6.26 11.59 13.88
CA THR A 217 -7.34 10.86 14.56
C THR A 217 -7.18 11.02 16.07
N PRO A 218 -8.19 11.49 16.82
CA PRO A 218 -8.03 11.70 18.26
C PRO A 218 -7.88 10.38 19.02
N ALA A 219 -8.67 9.36 18.68
CA ALA A 219 -8.66 8.05 19.28
C ALA A 219 -9.06 6.95 18.28
N ALA A 220 -8.56 5.74 18.50
CA ALA A 220 -8.95 4.53 17.76
C ALA A 220 -9.10 3.36 18.74
N HIS A 221 -9.79 2.30 18.31
CA HIS A 221 -10.00 1.11 19.13
C HIS A 221 -9.19 -0.06 18.59
N LEU A 222 -8.49 -0.78 19.46
CA LEU A 222 -7.73 -1.98 19.12
C LEU A 222 -8.30 -3.15 19.90
N TYR A 223 -8.61 -4.24 19.22
CA TYR A 223 -9.13 -5.46 19.84
C TYR A 223 -8.05 -6.53 19.82
N LEU A 224 -7.80 -7.16 20.98
CA LEU A 224 -6.85 -8.24 21.16
C LEU A 224 -7.57 -9.52 21.59
N SER A 225 -7.15 -10.66 21.05
CA SER A 225 -7.67 -11.97 21.45
C SER A 225 -6.55 -12.99 21.56
N PRO A 226 -6.56 -13.87 22.59
CA PRO A 226 -5.57 -14.93 22.70
C PRO A 226 -5.65 -15.93 21.54
N THR A 227 -6.82 -16.11 20.92
CA THR A 227 -7.00 -17.01 19.76
C THR A 227 -6.36 -16.48 18.48
N SER A 228 -6.06 -15.17 18.43
CA SER A 228 -5.43 -14.52 17.29
C SER A 228 -3.91 -14.39 17.42
N LYS A 229 -3.29 -15.12 18.37
CA LYS A 229 -1.84 -15.17 18.56
C LYS A 229 -1.14 -15.65 17.28
N ALA A 230 -0.30 -14.78 16.72
CA ALA A 230 0.41 -14.99 15.47
C ALA A 230 1.79 -15.63 15.69
N GLY A 231 2.44 -15.36 16.83
CA GLY A 231 3.75 -15.92 17.13
C GLY A 231 4.33 -15.48 18.46
N VAL A 232 5.40 -16.17 18.87
CA VAL A 232 6.18 -15.87 20.08
C VAL A 232 7.63 -15.64 19.66
N GLY A 233 8.14 -14.46 20.02
CA GLY A 233 9.56 -14.13 19.96
C GLY A 233 10.20 -14.23 21.34
N ASN A 234 11.53 -14.14 21.39
CA ASN A 234 12.28 -14.23 22.65
C ASN A 234 11.94 -13.10 23.65
N HIS A 235 11.48 -11.96 23.14
CA HIS A 235 11.27 -10.71 23.89
C HIS A 235 9.84 -10.17 23.75
N SER A 236 8.99 -10.89 23.02
CA SER A 236 7.71 -10.34 22.58
C SER A 236 6.72 -11.41 22.15
N GLU A 237 5.44 -11.11 22.27
CA GLU A 237 4.38 -11.86 21.61
C GLU A 237 3.72 -11.02 20.51
N VAL A 238 3.21 -11.69 19.49
CA VAL A 238 2.58 -11.04 18.34
C VAL A 238 1.18 -11.58 18.17
N TYR A 239 0.22 -10.68 17.99
CA TYR A 239 -1.19 -10.98 17.78
C TYR A 239 -1.66 -10.36 16.47
N HIS A 240 -2.54 -11.06 15.76
CA HIS A 240 -3.36 -10.45 14.74
C HIS A 240 -4.47 -9.66 15.44
N ALA A 241 -4.34 -8.34 15.46
CA ALA A 241 -5.29 -7.46 16.11
C ALA A 241 -6.28 -6.87 15.09
N GLU A 242 -7.50 -6.63 15.54
CA GLU A 242 -8.49 -5.86 14.78
C GLU A 242 -8.41 -4.41 15.23
N TRP A 243 -8.24 -3.50 14.28
CA TRP A 243 -8.01 -2.08 14.52
C TRP A 243 -9.10 -1.27 13.85
N GLU A 244 -9.93 -0.63 14.66
CA GLU A 244 -11.02 0.20 14.22
C GLU A 244 -10.57 1.64 14.08
N LEU A 245 -10.70 2.16 12.85
CA LEU A 245 -10.23 3.47 12.45
C LEU A 245 -11.35 4.26 11.79
N PRO A 246 -11.29 5.61 11.81
CA PRO A 246 -12.17 6.43 10.98
C PRO A 246 -12.06 6.05 9.51
N ARG A 247 -13.19 5.91 8.82
CA ARG A 247 -13.22 5.63 7.37
C ARG A 247 -12.50 6.67 6.56
N SER A 248 -12.57 7.93 6.99
CA SER A 248 -11.84 9.03 6.35
C SER A 248 -10.32 8.81 6.33
N LEU A 249 -9.77 7.95 7.19
CA LEU A 249 -8.36 7.57 7.17
C LEU A 249 -8.05 6.44 6.19
N LEU A 250 -9.01 5.52 5.98
CA LEU A 250 -8.86 4.30 5.19
C LEU A 250 -9.36 4.43 3.75
N VAL A 251 -10.31 5.32 3.53
CA VAL A 251 -10.98 5.55 2.24
C VAL A 251 -10.73 7.00 1.82
N PRO A 252 -10.30 7.25 0.57
CA PRO A 252 -10.13 8.61 0.08
C PRO A 252 -11.48 9.35 0.02
N ASP A 253 -11.45 10.66 0.25
CA ASP A 253 -12.59 11.52 -0.05
C ASP A 253 -12.91 11.49 -1.54
N VAL A 254 -14.19 11.54 -1.89
CA VAL A 254 -14.64 11.43 -3.28
C VAL A 254 -15.20 12.76 -3.76
N PHE A 255 -14.79 13.15 -4.96
CA PHE A 255 -15.36 14.28 -5.67
C PHE A 255 -16.49 13.81 -6.60
N CYS A 256 -17.74 14.15 -6.28
CA CYS A 256 -18.88 13.58 -7.00
C CYS A 256 -19.09 14.24 -8.37
N ARG A 257 -18.72 13.55 -9.45
CA ARG A 257 -18.90 14.03 -10.83
C ARG A 257 -20.35 14.39 -11.16
N ALA A 258 -21.32 13.58 -10.74
CA ALA A 258 -22.72 13.85 -11.01
C ALA A 258 -23.25 15.13 -10.32
N CYS A 259 -22.70 15.50 -9.15
CA CYS A 259 -23.00 16.81 -8.54
C CYS A 259 -22.44 17.96 -9.37
N VAL A 260 -21.25 17.78 -9.95
CA VAL A 260 -20.63 18.79 -10.80
C VAL A 260 -21.44 18.96 -12.07
N ASP A 261 -21.87 17.88 -12.71
CA ASP A 261 -22.69 17.92 -13.91
C ASP A 261 -24.06 18.60 -13.64
N GLU A 262 -24.68 18.36 -12.48
CA GLU A 262 -25.91 19.05 -12.05
C GLU A 262 -25.69 20.57 -11.82
N GLU A 263 -24.54 20.97 -11.27
CA GLU A 263 -24.21 22.39 -11.07
C GLU A 263 -23.97 23.09 -12.42
N GLN A 264 -23.22 22.46 -13.32
CA GLN A 264 -22.87 23.03 -14.63
C GLN A 264 -24.06 23.12 -15.59
N THR A 265 -25.04 22.22 -15.48
CA THR A 265 -26.27 22.30 -16.28
C THR A 265 -27.20 23.42 -15.80
N ALA A 266 -27.09 23.85 -14.55
CA ALA A 266 -27.86 24.95 -13.98
C ALA A 266 -27.27 26.34 -14.31
N GLU A 267 -25.95 26.46 -14.38
CA GLU A 267 -25.25 27.69 -14.77
C GLU A 267 -25.00 27.69 -16.29
N SER A 268 -25.93 28.29 -17.06
CA SER A 268 -25.78 28.41 -18.52
C SER A 268 -24.46 29.10 -18.89
N LEU A 269 -23.61 28.38 -19.63
CA LEU A 269 -22.28 28.83 -20.04
C LEU A 269 -22.34 30.22 -20.71
N PRO A 270 -21.52 31.20 -20.28
CA PRO A 270 -21.47 32.51 -20.89
C PRO A 270 -21.01 32.40 -22.36
N GLY A 271 -21.71 33.12 -23.25
CA GLY A 271 -21.59 33.00 -24.70
C GLY A 271 -20.18 33.13 -25.24
N ALA A 272 -19.53 32.00 -25.49
CA ALA A 272 -18.24 31.93 -26.17
C ALA A 272 -18.44 32.08 -27.69
N GLU A 273 -17.67 32.98 -28.31
CA GLU A 273 -17.63 33.13 -29.76
C GLU A 273 -17.01 31.89 -30.44
N PRO A 274 -17.49 31.50 -31.63
CA PRO A 274 -17.02 30.29 -32.31
C PRO A 274 -15.57 30.41 -32.74
N CYS A 275 -14.70 29.58 -32.17
CA CYS A 275 -13.33 29.38 -32.63
C CYS A 275 -13.16 27.94 -33.17
N HIS A 276 -12.23 27.74 -34.10
CA HIS A 276 -11.94 26.42 -34.66
C HIS A 276 -11.08 25.60 -33.68
N PHE A 277 -11.54 24.40 -33.31
CA PHE A 277 -10.83 23.50 -32.40
C PHE A 277 -10.62 22.12 -33.04
N GLY A 278 -9.55 21.43 -32.65
CA GLY A 278 -9.20 20.11 -33.15
C GLY A 278 -8.81 19.17 -32.01
N TRP A 279 -9.32 17.93 -32.07
CA TRP A 279 -8.75 16.81 -31.33
C TRP A 279 -7.80 16.08 -32.28
N SER A 280 -6.55 15.89 -31.88
CA SER A 280 -5.68 14.91 -32.53
C SER A 280 -5.73 13.63 -31.70
N ASP A 281 -6.25 12.57 -32.30
CA ASP A 281 -6.06 11.22 -31.76
C ASP A 281 -4.60 10.84 -32.01
N GLU A 282 -3.83 10.67 -30.94
CA GLU A 282 -2.51 10.06 -31.03
C GLU A 282 -2.60 8.69 -30.38
N VAL A 283 -2.55 7.64 -31.20
CA VAL A 283 -2.51 6.29 -30.66
C VAL A 283 -1.13 6.08 -30.10
N VAL A 284 -0.96 6.34 -28.81
CA VAL A 284 0.22 5.91 -28.06
C VAL A 284 0.11 4.41 -27.88
N VAL A 285 0.67 3.68 -28.83
CA VAL A 285 0.96 2.27 -28.62
C VAL A 285 2.16 2.24 -27.70
N GLU A 286 1.95 2.04 -26.39
CA GLU A 286 3.06 1.61 -25.54
C GLU A 286 3.70 0.40 -26.23
N PRO A 287 5.03 0.39 -26.44
CA PRO A 287 5.71 -0.69 -27.13
C PRO A 287 5.61 -1.97 -26.27
N GLY A 288 4.52 -2.70 -26.43
CA GLY A 288 4.52 -4.14 -26.28
C GLY A 288 5.16 -4.72 -27.54
N LEU A 289 6.21 -5.50 -27.36
CA LEU A 289 6.93 -6.15 -28.45
C LEU A 289 5.98 -6.96 -29.35
N LYS A 290 6.01 -6.75 -30.67
CA LYS A 290 5.44 -7.70 -31.64
C LYS A 290 6.36 -8.91 -31.74
N LEU A 291 6.01 -9.99 -31.05
CA LEU A 291 6.65 -11.28 -31.24
C LEU A 291 5.94 -12.04 -32.37
N THR A 292 6.55 -12.04 -33.55
CA THR A 292 6.13 -12.91 -34.64
C THR A 292 6.53 -14.34 -34.28
N VAL A 293 5.60 -15.12 -33.75
CA VAL A 293 5.78 -16.57 -33.62
C VAL A 293 5.80 -17.14 -35.03
N SER A 294 6.98 -17.39 -35.58
CA SER A 294 7.10 -18.25 -36.74
C SER A 294 6.74 -19.66 -36.28
N ASN A 295 5.49 -20.08 -36.53
CA ASN A 295 5.13 -21.48 -36.51
C ASN A 295 5.93 -22.19 -37.61
N LYS A 296 7.16 -22.62 -37.30
CA LYS A 296 7.75 -23.74 -38.02
C LYS A 296 6.92 -24.95 -37.64
N ARG A 297 5.96 -25.31 -38.50
CA ARG A 297 5.37 -26.65 -38.50
C ARG A 297 6.55 -27.62 -38.47
N LYS A 298 6.68 -28.38 -37.38
CA LYS A 298 7.48 -29.60 -37.36
C LYS A 298 6.82 -30.56 -38.34
N GLU A 299 7.34 -30.62 -39.56
CA GLU A 299 7.30 -31.87 -40.30
C GLU A 299 8.25 -32.83 -39.58
N GLU A 300 7.64 -33.90 -39.06
CA GLU A 300 8.19 -35.21 -38.72
C GLU A 300 9.72 -35.35 -38.59
N ALA A 301 10.22 -35.46 -37.36
CA ALA A 301 11.20 -36.47 -36.93
C ALA A 301 11.69 -36.22 -35.49
N GLY A 302 11.75 -37.30 -34.70
CA GLY A 302 12.60 -37.40 -33.49
C GLY A 302 11.89 -37.20 -32.16
N ASN A 303 11.68 -38.31 -31.44
CA ASN A 303 11.43 -38.33 -30.00
C ASN A 303 12.62 -37.68 -29.28
N ASP A 304 12.40 -36.53 -28.66
CA ASP A 304 13.25 -36.04 -27.58
C ASP A 304 12.35 -35.60 -26.43
N GLU A 305 12.25 -36.48 -25.43
CA GLU A 305 11.57 -36.27 -24.15
C GLU A 305 12.45 -35.37 -23.26
N ASN A 306 12.58 -34.06 -23.58
CA ASN A 306 13.02 -33.05 -22.60
C ASN A 306 12.99 -31.59 -23.10
N SER A 307 11.95 -31.16 -23.83
CA SER A 307 11.73 -29.72 -24.05
C SER A 307 10.65 -29.19 -23.11
N HIS A 308 11.08 -28.63 -21.97
CA HIS A 308 10.23 -27.78 -21.15
C HIS A 308 9.82 -26.56 -21.99
N VAL A 309 8.58 -26.57 -22.49
CA VAL A 309 7.97 -25.40 -23.11
C VAL A 309 7.63 -24.42 -21.99
N GLN A 310 8.48 -23.42 -21.81
CA GLN A 310 8.24 -22.29 -20.91
C GLN A 310 7.16 -21.41 -21.56
N SER A 311 5.92 -21.51 -21.09
CA SER A 311 4.84 -20.63 -21.54
C SER A 311 4.94 -19.29 -20.82
N HIS A 312 5.40 -18.26 -21.54
CA HIS A 312 5.31 -16.88 -21.05
C HIS A 312 3.91 -16.34 -21.35
N ILE A 313 3.16 -15.98 -20.30
CA ILE A 313 1.91 -15.23 -20.45
C ILE A 313 2.28 -13.79 -20.80
N VAL A 314 2.17 -13.45 -22.08
CA VAL A 314 2.25 -12.07 -22.55
C VAL A 314 1.01 -11.34 -22.03
N LYS A 315 1.18 -10.33 -21.17
CA LYS A 315 0.07 -9.46 -20.77
C LYS A 315 -0.47 -8.74 -22.03
N PRO A 316 -1.79 -8.64 -22.21
CA PRO A 316 -2.35 -7.95 -23.37
C PRO A 316 -1.86 -6.50 -23.40
N HIS A 317 -1.60 -5.99 -24.60
CA HIS A 317 -1.33 -4.56 -24.82
C HIS A 317 -2.39 -3.73 -24.13
N ILE A 318 -1.98 -2.87 -23.19
CA ILE A 318 -2.83 -1.78 -22.75
C ILE A 318 -2.72 -0.73 -23.85
N VAL A 319 -3.66 -0.73 -24.80
CA VAL A 319 -3.77 0.36 -25.78
C VAL A 319 -4.31 1.56 -25.03
N GLN A 320 -3.41 2.42 -24.54
CA GLN A 320 -3.80 3.72 -24.03
C GLN A 320 -4.02 4.66 -25.22
N ARG A 321 -5.27 5.04 -25.47
CA ARG A 321 -5.56 6.12 -26.42
C ARG A 321 -5.32 7.44 -25.71
N GLN A 322 -4.21 8.09 -26.03
CA GLN A 322 -3.99 9.47 -25.62
C GLN A 322 -4.71 10.41 -26.60
N ARG A 323 -5.52 11.32 -26.08
CA ARG A 323 -6.14 12.36 -26.87
C ARG A 323 -5.51 13.68 -26.49
N ASN A 324 -4.81 14.29 -27.43
CA ASN A 324 -4.24 15.62 -27.23
C ASN A 324 -5.27 16.65 -27.68
N TYR A 325 -5.77 17.42 -26.73
CA TYR A 325 -6.68 18.53 -27.00
C TYR A 325 -5.88 19.75 -27.47
N GLN A 326 -6.21 20.29 -28.65
CA GLN A 326 -5.68 21.56 -29.13
C GLN A 326 -6.81 22.60 -29.17
N GLY A 327 -6.88 23.40 -28.10
CA GLY A 327 -7.87 24.45 -27.96
C GLY A 327 -7.77 25.16 -26.60
N PRO A 328 -8.60 26.18 -26.35
CA PRO A 328 -8.67 26.89 -25.09
C PRO A 328 -9.26 25.97 -24.01
N ILE A 329 -8.57 25.92 -22.87
CA ILE A 329 -9.07 25.31 -21.65
C ILE A 329 -9.75 26.42 -20.85
N VAL A 330 -11.03 26.25 -20.56
CA VAL A 330 -11.80 27.18 -19.72
C VAL A 330 -11.91 26.58 -18.33
N ASP A 331 -11.37 27.30 -17.36
CA ASP A 331 -11.46 26.95 -15.95
C ASP A 331 -12.82 27.33 -15.40
N ILE A 332 -13.53 26.37 -14.84
CA ILE A 332 -14.81 26.61 -14.16
C ILE A 332 -14.67 26.22 -12.69
N PRO A 333 -14.82 27.17 -11.75
CA PRO A 333 -14.90 26.84 -10.34
C PRO A 333 -16.23 26.13 -10.05
N THR A 334 -16.22 25.18 -9.13
CA THR A 334 -17.40 24.43 -8.69
C THR A 334 -17.63 24.63 -7.19
N LYS A 335 -18.89 24.68 -6.77
CA LYS A 335 -19.28 24.72 -5.35
C LYS A 335 -19.44 23.32 -4.76
N VAL A 336 -19.29 22.27 -5.58
CA VAL A 336 -19.30 20.88 -5.11
C VAL A 336 -18.15 20.69 -4.13
N LYS A 337 -18.46 20.13 -2.97
CA LYS A 337 -17.49 19.83 -1.93
C LYS A 337 -17.05 18.37 -2.02
N TRP A 338 -15.82 18.10 -1.60
CA TRP A 338 -15.35 16.75 -1.32
C TRP A 338 -16.30 16.05 -0.34
N GLN A 339 -16.58 14.78 -0.62
CA GLN A 339 -17.50 13.95 0.12
C GLN A 339 -16.69 12.94 0.94
N THR A 340 -16.85 12.96 2.26
CA THR A 340 -16.09 12.11 3.17
C THR A 340 -16.86 10.81 3.46
N PRO A 341 -16.24 9.64 3.22
CA PRO A 341 -16.82 8.34 3.55
C PRO A 341 -17.26 8.26 5.02
N GLY A 342 -18.47 7.72 5.25
CA GLY A 342 -19.05 7.61 6.60
C GLY A 342 -19.64 8.89 7.21
N HIS A 343 -19.65 10.03 6.49
CA HIS A 343 -20.31 11.25 6.97
C HIS A 343 -21.81 11.29 6.60
N GLU A 344 -22.67 11.81 7.48
CA GLU A 344 -24.14 11.82 7.30
C GLU A 344 -24.68 12.66 6.12
N LYS A 345 -23.87 13.57 5.55
CA LYS A 345 -24.32 14.57 4.56
C LYS A 345 -23.70 14.35 3.18
N ASN A 346 -23.66 13.10 2.75
CA ASN A 346 -23.18 12.76 1.41
C ASN A 346 -24.28 12.99 0.35
N CYS A 347 -23.87 13.32 -0.88
CA CYS A 347 -24.83 13.57 -1.95
C CYS A 347 -25.58 12.31 -2.40
N LYS A 348 -26.81 12.50 -2.92
CA LYS A 348 -27.68 11.43 -3.44
C LYS A 348 -27.04 10.61 -4.57
N HIS A 349 -26.09 11.17 -5.32
CA HIS A 349 -25.50 10.48 -6.47
C HIS A 349 -24.54 9.38 -6.07
N LEU A 350 -23.76 9.59 -4.99
CA LEU A 350 -22.87 8.57 -4.45
C LEU A 350 -23.66 7.34 -3.96
N VAL A 351 -24.88 7.59 -3.46
CA VAL A 351 -25.84 6.53 -3.09
C VAL A 351 -26.29 5.74 -4.34
N SER A 352 -26.42 6.37 -5.52
CA SER A 352 -26.90 5.68 -6.73
C SER A 352 -25.81 4.91 -7.51
N GLN A 353 -24.52 5.22 -7.35
CA GLN A 353 -23.42 4.69 -8.18
C GLN A 353 -22.82 3.34 -7.71
N ARG A 354 -23.55 2.50 -6.98
CA ARG A 354 -23.02 1.28 -6.31
C ARG A 354 -21.90 1.54 -5.28
N LEU A 355 -21.62 2.80 -4.95
CA LEU A 355 -20.79 3.17 -3.80
C LEU A 355 -21.60 3.26 -2.50
N MET A 356 -22.88 2.86 -2.51
CA MET A 356 -23.77 2.82 -1.33
C MET A 356 -23.08 2.34 -0.04
N PRO A 357 -22.34 1.21 -0.05
CA PRO A 357 -21.73 0.72 1.19
C PRO A 357 -20.79 1.75 1.83
N LEU A 358 -20.01 2.52 1.07
CA LEU A 358 -19.06 3.50 1.63
C LEU A 358 -19.73 4.59 2.49
N TYR A 359 -21.00 4.88 2.21
CA TYR A 359 -21.66 6.10 2.70
C TYR A 359 -22.88 5.83 3.60
N THR A 360 -23.38 4.59 3.63
CA THR A 360 -24.37 4.13 4.62
C THR A 360 -23.75 3.32 5.76
N ASN A 361 -22.46 2.98 5.67
CA ASN A 361 -21.73 2.27 6.70
C ASN A 361 -21.30 3.24 7.82
N PRO A 362 -21.00 2.74 9.04
CA PRO A 362 -20.58 3.56 10.17
C PRO A 362 -19.39 4.47 9.84
N PRO A 363 -19.14 5.54 10.59
CA PRO A 363 -18.00 6.44 10.37
C PRO A 363 -16.64 5.76 10.56
N THR A 364 -16.61 4.56 11.13
CA THR A 364 -15.42 3.73 11.33
C THR A 364 -15.44 2.47 10.46
N ALA A 365 -14.27 1.90 10.23
CA ALA A 365 -14.08 0.57 9.64
C ALA A 365 -12.99 -0.19 10.39
N VAL A 366 -13.11 -1.51 10.39
CA VAL A 366 -12.17 -2.41 11.07
C VAL A 366 -11.23 -3.02 10.05
N VAL A 367 -9.93 -2.93 10.33
CA VAL A 367 -8.85 -3.55 9.55
C VAL A 367 -7.99 -4.40 10.45
N ARG A 368 -7.15 -5.26 9.86
CA ARG A 368 -6.26 -6.15 10.59
C ARG A 368 -4.82 -5.69 10.53
N VAL A 369 -4.16 -5.67 11.68
CA VAL A 369 -2.74 -5.37 11.85
C VAL A 369 -2.06 -6.43 12.72
N CYS A 370 -0.73 -6.39 12.81
CA CYS A 370 0.01 -7.14 13.80
C CYS A 370 0.28 -6.23 15.01
N ALA A 371 -0.17 -6.65 16.19
CA ALA A 371 0.17 -6.02 17.46
C ALA A 371 1.30 -6.82 18.12
N LYS A 372 2.46 -6.20 18.32
CA LYS A 372 3.60 -6.77 19.03
C LYS A 372 3.65 -6.20 20.44
N LEU A 373 3.71 -7.09 21.42
CA LEU A 373 3.73 -6.81 22.86
C LEU A 373 5.10 -7.21 23.42
N SER A 374 5.67 -6.44 24.35
CA SER A 374 6.93 -6.76 25.04
C SER A 374 6.73 -7.41 26.42
N LEU A 375 7.71 -8.21 26.82
CA LEU A 375 7.87 -8.68 28.20
C LEU A 375 8.18 -7.51 29.16
N GLU A 376 7.82 -7.69 30.43
CA GLU A 376 8.12 -6.71 31.48
C GLU A 376 9.62 -6.44 31.57
N ASN A 377 9.99 -5.16 31.72
CA ASN A 377 11.37 -4.69 31.78
C ASN A 377 12.23 -4.99 30.54
N ASP A 378 11.61 -5.30 29.39
CA ASP A 378 12.33 -5.52 28.14
C ASP A 378 12.31 -4.29 27.21
N PRO A 379 13.45 -3.58 27.03
CA PRO A 379 13.53 -2.42 26.15
C PRO A 379 13.56 -2.76 24.65
N HIS A 380 13.52 -4.04 24.25
CA HIS A 380 13.69 -4.47 22.85
C HIS A 380 12.62 -3.91 21.92
N LEU A 381 11.37 -3.86 22.35
CA LEU A 381 10.28 -3.33 21.53
C LEU A 381 10.39 -1.81 21.32
N ALA A 382 10.79 -1.07 22.35
CA ALA A 382 11.01 0.38 22.25
C ALA A 382 12.15 0.70 21.27
N ARG A 383 13.26 -0.06 21.34
CA ARG A 383 14.36 0.08 20.37
C ARG A 383 13.91 -0.27 18.94
N GLU A 384 13.16 -1.34 18.77
CA GLU A 384 12.64 -1.74 17.46
C GLU A 384 11.74 -0.66 16.86
N ALA A 385 10.85 -0.06 17.66
CA ALA A 385 10.04 1.07 17.23
C ALA A 385 10.90 2.25 16.77
N GLN A 386 11.96 2.61 17.51
CA GLN A 386 12.89 3.68 17.10
C GLN A 386 13.55 3.38 15.75
N VAL A 387 13.94 2.12 15.50
CA VAL A 387 14.51 1.72 14.20
C VAL A 387 13.49 1.92 13.08
N TYR A 388 12.23 1.49 13.24
CA TYR A 388 11.19 1.72 12.21
C TYR A 388 10.97 3.21 11.89
N GLN A 389 11.10 4.08 12.89
CA GLN A 389 11.01 5.52 12.68
C GLN A 389 12.22 6.05 11.89
N ALA A 390 13.42 5.51 12.13
CA ALA A 390 14.66 5.94 11.49
C ALA A 390 14.93 5.31 10.11
N LEU A 391 14.34 4.15 9.80
CA LEU A 391 14.52 3.49 8.50
C LEU A 391 14.03 4.39 7.36
N PRO A 392 14.76 4.50 6.23
CA PRO A 392 14.31 5.27 5.08
C PRO A 392 12.91 4.87 4.58
N ALA A 393 12.11 5.86 4.17
CA ALA A 393 10.74 5.66 3.70
C ALA A 393 10.62 4.59 2.61
N HIS A 394 11.52 4.61 1.62
CA HIS A 394 11.49 3.70 0.49
C HIS A 394 11.62 2.22 0.87
N LEU A 395 12.15 1.89 2.07
CA LEU A 395 12.24 0.50 2.54
C LEU A 395 10.87 -0.07 2.93
N SER A 396 9.92 0.77 3.35
CA SER A 396 8.54 0.37 3.62
C SER A 396 7.61 0.58 2.42
N GLU A 397 8.08 1.20 1.35
CA GLU A 397 7.23 1.56 0.20
C GLU A 397 7.19 0.48 -0.88
N HIS A 398 6.08 0.44 -1.60
CA HIS A 398 5.91 -0.41 -2.77
C HIS A 398 6.24 0.37 -4.05
N TRP A 399 7.10 -0.19 -4.88
CA TRP A 399 7.50 0.42 -6.15
C TRP A 399 7.27 -0.56 -7.31
N SER A 400 7.00 -0.03 -8.49
CA SER A 400 6.87 -0.83 -9.70
C SER A 400 8.25 -1.22 -10.23
N GLY A 401 8.25 -2.26 -11.07
CA GLY A 401 9.43 -2.70 -11.79
C GLY A 401 10.42 -3.53 -10.98
N TYR A 402 11.68 -3.46 -11.40
CA TYR A 402 12.76 -4.30 -10.89
C TYR A 402 14.00 -3.47 -10.56
N ASN A 403 14.86 -4.01 -9.71
CA ASN A 403 16.15 -3.43 -9.36
C ASN A 403 17.27 -4.47 -9.49
N LEU A 404 18.47 -4.00 -9.80
CA LEU A 404 19.71 -4.77 -9.73
C LEU A 404 20.43 -4.45 -8.42
N VAL A 405 20.34 -5.38 -7.47
CA VAL A 405 20.95 -5.25 -6.15
C VAL A 405 22.28 -6.00 -6.16
N ARG A 406 23.40 -5.27 -6.21
CA ARG A 406 24.74 -5.88 -6.19
C ARG A 406 24.98 -6.63 -4.87
N PRO A 407 25.74 -7.74 -4.90
CA PRO A 407 26.45 -8.33 -6.04
C PRO A 407 25.58 -9.17 -7.01
N SER A 408 24.26 -9.29 -6.81
CA SER A 408 23.41 -10.01 -7.79
C SER A 408 23.48 -9.33 -9.15
N ARG A 409 23.44 -10.17 -10.18
CA ARG A 409 23.40 -9.75 -11.59
C ARG A 409 22.00 -9.86 -12.17
N GLU A 410 21.07 -10.45 -11.44
CA GLU A 410 19.71 -10.67 -11.90
C GLU A 410 18.74 -9.66 -11.27
N PRO A 411 17.81 -9.14 -12.08
CA PRO A 411 16.81 -8.19 -11.61
C PRO A 411 15.85 -8.86 -10.63
N VAL A 412 15.53 -8.16 -9.55
CA VAL A 412 14.54 -8.57 -8.54
C VAL A 412 13.42 -7.53 -8.42
N PRO A 413 12.18 -7.92 -8.09
CA PRO A 413 11.08 -6.97 -7.92
C PRO A 413 11.39 -5.88 -6.87
N VAL A 414 10.96 -4.65 -7.13
CA VAL A 414 11.11 -3.52 -6.17
C VAL A 414 9.98 -3.50 -5.14
N GLY A 415 9.88 -4.57 -4.35
CA GLY A 415 8.92 -4.65 -3.24
C GLY A 415 9.43 -3.98 -1.95
N ALA A 416 8.53 -3.62 -1.03
CA ALA A 416 8.93 -3.16 0.30
C ALA A 416 9.81 -4.20 1.02
N VAL A 417 10.88 -3.72 1.66
CA VAL A 417 11.85 -4.51 2.42
C VAL A 417 11.35 -4.78 3.84
N VAL A 418 10.70 -3.79 4.46
CA VAL A 418 10.23 -3.82 5.85
C VAL A 418 8.73 -3.54 5.94
N PRO A 419 8.03 -4.00 6.98
CA PRO A 419 6.61 -3.73 7.19
C PRO A 419 6.28 -2.24 7.21
N GLN A 420 5.02 -1.90 6.93
CA GLN A 420 4.48 -0.61 7.38
C GLN A 420 4.49 -0.53 8.92
N PHE A 421 4.80 0.66 9.44
CA PHE A 421 4.81 0.97 10.86
C PHE A 421 3.63 1.89 11.20
N TYR A 422 2.72 1.43 12.07
CA TYR A 422 1.49 2.13 12.44
C TYR A 422 1.53 2.75 13.84
N GLY A 423 2.72 2.86 14.42
CA GLY A 423 2.95 3.52 15.69
C GLY A 423 3.37 2.58 16.81
N TYR A 424 3.91 3.20 17.86
CA TYR A 424 4.29 2.58 19.12
C TYR A 424 3.54 3.30 20.23
N TYR A 425 2.75 2.57 20.99
CA TYR A 425 1.82 3.10 21.97
C TYR A 425 2.20 2.64 23.36
N VAL A 426 2.20 3.55 24.33
CA VAL A 426 2.56 3.31 25.72
C VAL A 426 1.34 3.50 26.63
N PRO A 427 1.17 2.67 27.68
CA PRO A 427 0.00 2.77 28.56
C PRO A 427 0.03 4.10 29.33
N THR A 428 -1.13 4.76 29.44
CA THR A 428 -1.25 6.08 30.11
C THR A 428 -1.29 5.98 31.64
N ALA A 429 -1.82 4.87 32.16
CA ALA A 429 -1.86 4.56 33.58
C ALA A 429 -1.56 3.08 33.77
N THR A 430 -0.66 2.75 34.67
CA THR A 430 -0.51 1.39 35.19
C THR A 430 -1.44 1.25 36.38
N GLU A 431 -2.46 0.41 36.27
CA GLU A 431 -3.33 0.09 37.42
C GLU A 431 -2.48 -0.56 38.51
N GLU A 432 -2.46 0.06 39.71
CA GLU A 432 -1.92 -0.51 40.96
C GLU A 432 -0.63 -1.36 40.84
N GLY A 433 0.36 -0.89 40.09
CA GLY A 433 1.66 -1.56 39.97
C GLY A 433 1.67 -2.83 39.12
N ARG A 434 0.61 -3.11 38.34
CA ARG A 434 0.64 -4.17 37.32
C ARG A 434 1.24 -3.65 36.02
N TYR A 435 2.14 -4.44 35.46
CA TYR A 435 2.75 -4.15 34.17
C TYR A 435 1.73 -4.35 33.04
N LEU A 436 1.61 -3.34 32.18
CA LEU A 436 0.89 -3.41 30.91
C LEU A 436 1.90 -3.25 29.78
N SER A 437 1.87 -4.20 28.85
CA SER A 437 2.80 -4.21 27.73
C SER A 437 2.55 -3.04 26.76
N PRO A 438 3.57 -2.26 26.37
CA PRO A 438 3.42 -1.32 25.27
C PRO A 438 3.10 -2.06 23.97
N VAL A 439 2.36 -1.39 23.08
CA VAL A 439 1.84 -1.99 21.84
C VAL A 439 2.52 -1.35 20.64
N MET A 440 3.19 -2.16 19.81
CA MET A 440 3.69 -1.73 18.51
C MET A 440 2.81 -2.31 17.39
N LEU A 441 2.29 -1.45 16.53
CA LEU A 441 1.42 -1.84 15.41
C LEU A 441 2.21 -1.89 14.09
N LEU A 442 2.13 -3.02 13.38
CA LEU A 442 2.81 -3.27 12.11
C LEU A 442 1.87 -3.86 11.05
N GLU A 443 2.27 -3.77 9.78
CA GLU A 443 1.67 -4.55 8.67
C GLU A 443 1.61 -6.04 9.01
N ASN A 444 0.51 -6.70 8.63
CA ASN A 444 0.40 -8.16 8.69
C ASN A 444 1.04 -8.80 7.45
N CYS A 445 2.32 -9.15 7.54
CA CYS A 445 3.10 -9.65 6.40
C CYS A 445 3.00 -11.16 6.14
N GLY A 446 2.05 -11.87 6.76
CA GLY A 446 1.84 -13.30 6.57
C GLY A 446 2.63 -14.19 7.52
N THR A 447 3.23 -15.26 7.00
CA THR A 447 3.85 -16.32 7.80
C THR A 447 5.37 -16.30 7.69
N PRO A 448 6.11 -16.83 8.68
CA PRO A 448 7.55 -17.06 8.59
C PRO A 448 7.98 -17.77 7.31
N LEU A 449 9.15 -17.41 6.79
CA LEU A 449 9.76 -18.00 5.61
C LEU A 449 10.07 -19.48 5.84
N GLU A 450 9.74 -20.32 4.85
CA GLU A 450 10.08 -21.73 4.81
C GLU A 450 11.07 -21.99 3.64
N PRO A 451 12.39 -21.96 3.88
CA PRO A 451 13.39 -21.93 2.81
C PRO A 451 13.32 -23.12 1.84
N SER A 452 12.90 -24.29 2.32
CA SER A 452 12.77 -25.52 1.53
C SER A 452 11.70 -25.45 0.44
N ARG A 453 10.80 -24.45 0.50
CA ARG A 453 9.69 -24.30 -0.44
C ARG A 453 9.88 -23.17 -1.44
N LEU A 454 11.00 -22.47 -1.37
CA LEU A 454 11.28 -21.33 -2.22
C LEU A 454 11.88 -21.77 -3.55
N SER A 455 11.41 -21.17 -4.64
CA SER A 455 12.13 -21.23 -5.91
C SER A 455 13.46 -20.46 -5.83
N GLU A 456 14.31 -20.64 -6.83
CA GLU A 456 15.56 -19.90 -6.92
C GLU A 456 15.33 -18.38 -6.98
N ASP A 457 14.35 -17.93 -7.78
CA ASP A 457 13.95 -16.52 -7.88
C ASP A 457 13.48 -15.95 -6.54
N GLN A 458 12.68 -16.73 -5.80
CA GLN A 458 12.19 -16.32 -4.48
C GLN A 458 13.31 -16.25 -3.44
N ASN A 459 14.27 -17.17 -3.50
CA ASN A 459 15.48 -17.12 -2.68
C ASN A 459 16.32 -15.87 -2.99
N ARG A 460 16.46 -15.52 -4.27
CA ARG A 460 17.17 -14.32 -4.73
C ARG A 460 16.44 -13.04 -4.29
N GLU A 461 15.12 -13.01 -4.34
CA GLU A 461 14.32 -11.90 -3.83
C GLU A 461 14.53 -11.73 -2.32
N CYS A 462 14.46 -12.81 -1.53
CA CYS A 462 14.74 -12.78 -0.09
C CYS A 462 16.13 -12.25 0.23
N TRP A 463 17.14 -12.73 -0.51
CA TRP A 463 18.52 -12.26 -0.39
C TRP A 463 18.64 -10.77 -0.72
N SER A 464 17.90 -10.29 -1.72
CA SER A 464 17.90 -8.87 -2.11
C SER A 464 17.40 -7.94 -1.01
N LEU A 465 16.52 -8.41 -0.12
CA LEU A 465 16.01 -7.61 1.00
C LEU A 465 17.14 -7.17 1.93
N LEU A 466 18.05 -8.09 2.25
CA LEU A 466 19.18 -7.83 3.14
C LEU A 466 20.18 -6.88 2.50
N HIS A 467 20.48 -7.03 1.21
CA HIS A 467 21.38 -6.12 0.52
C HIS A 467 20.78 -4.72 0.36
N ARG A 468 19.48 -4.61 0.12
CA ARG A 468 18.81 -3.31 0.10
C ARG A 468 18.80 -2.64 1.47
N LEU A 469 18.65 -3.42 2.54
CA LEU A 469 18.81 -2.92 3.91
C LEU A 469 20.25 -2.42 4.16
N HIS A 470 21.26 -3.18 3.71
CA HIS A 470 22.67 -2.78 3.82
C HIS A 470 23.01 -1.55 2.99
N HIS A 471 22.44 -1.40 1.79
CA HIS A 471 22.58 -0.21 0.96
C HIS A 471 21.94 1.04 1.57
N ALA A 472 21.01 0.86 2.51
CA ALA A 472 20.48 1.92 3.34
C ALA A 472 21.30 2.12 4.63
N ASP A 473 22.48 1.50 4.73
CA ASP A 473 23.40 1.54 5.87
C ASP A 473 22.83 0.93 7.16
N TRP A 474 21.90 -0.03 7.06
CA TRP A 474 21.35 -0.74 8.21
C TRP A 474 21.82 -2.19 8.26
N LEU A 475 22.23 -2.64 9.44
CA LEU A 475 22.56 -4.04 9.73
C LEU A 475 21.50 -4.64 10.63
N HIS A 476 20.89 -5.77 10.24
CA HIS A 476 19.79 -6.37 10.99
C HIS A 476 20.21 -7.03 12.31
N GLN A 477 21.42 -7.61 12.38
CA GLN A 477 22.01 -8.29 13.56
C GLN A 477 21.26 -9.52 14.11
N SER A 478 20.12 -9.91 13.55
CA SER A 478 19.34 -11.10 13.98
C SER A 478 18.69 -11.82 12.79
N VAL A 479 19.42 -12.01 11.69
CA VAL A 479 18.86 -12.61 10.46
C VAL A 479 18.59 -14.10 10.68
N ALA A 480 17.34 -14.51 10.51
CA ALA A 480 16.90 -15.90 10.56
C ALA A 480 15.65 -16.08 9.68
N PRO A 481 15.33 -17.29 9.18
CA PRO A 481 14.13 -17.52 8.38
C PRO A 481 12.83 -17.07 9.07
N ARG A 482 12.75 -17.21 10.40
CA ARG A 482 11.61 -16.72 11.19
C ARG A 482 11.41 -15.20 11.18
N ASN A 483 12.47 -14.45 10.87
CA ASN A 483 12.50 -12.99 10.81
C ASN A 483 12.33 -12.48 9.37
N VAL A 484 12.03 -13.36 8.42
CA VAL A 484 11.55 -13.00 7.09
C VAL A 484 10.13 -13.53 6.98
N LEU A 485 9.16 -12.65 6.79
CA LEU A 485 7.77 -13.02 6.56
C LEU A 485 7.48 -13.09 5.08
N MET A 486 6.60 -14.01 4.69
CA MET A 486 6.10 -14.17 3.33
C MET A 486 4.58 -14.16 3.30
N GLN A 487 4.03 -13.51 2.28
CA GLN A 487 2.62 -13.57 1.94
C GLN A 487 2.41 -13.66 0.44
N LYS A 488 1.19 -14.02 0.03
CA LYS A 488 0.80 -14.00 -1.37
C LYS A 488 0.85 -12.56 -1.90
N GLY A 489 1.41 -12.39 -3.09
CA GLY A 489 1.48 -11.12 -3.81
C GLY A 489 0.91 -11.25 -5.22
N PRO A 490 0.96 -10.20 -6.05
CA PRO A 490 1.50 -8.87 -5.73
C PRO A 490 0.54 -8.07 -4.84
N MET A 491 1.09 -7.13 -4.08
CA MET A 491 0.32 -6.22 -3.20
C MET A 491 -0.61 -5.27 -3.97
N THR A 492 -0.50 -5.24 -5.31
CA THR A 492 -1.39 -4.55 -6.24
C THR A 492 -2.64 -5.34 -6.60
N THR A 493 -2.83 -6.55 -6.05
CA THR A 493 -4.02 -7.40 -6.27
C THR A 493 -4.86 -7.56 -4.99
N PRO A 494 -6.22 -7.49 -5.03
CA PRO A 494 -7.02 -7.47 -3.79
C PRO A 494 -6.85 -8.74 -2.96
N GLN A 495 -6.90 -8.63 -1.63
CA GLN A 495 -6.46 -9.67 -0.69
C GLN A 495 -7.26 -10.98 -0.77
N GLY A 496 -8.43 -10.95 -1.39
CA GLY A 496 -9.29 -12.12 -1.58
C GLY A 496 -8.81 -13.10 -2.66
N TRP A 497 -9.78 -13.72 -3.33
CA TRP A 497 -9.54 -14.84 -4.26
C TRP A 497 -8.52 -14.51 -5.36
N MET A 498 -8.50 -13.25 -5.85
CA MET A 498 -7.57 -12.82 -6.89
C MET A 498 -6.10 -12.96 -6.46
N ARG A 499 -5.75 -12.53 -5.24
CA ARG A 499 -4.38 -12.65 -4.73
C ARG A 499 -4.05 -14.09 -4.35
N SER A 500 -5.04 -14.87 -3.89
CA SER A 500 -4.82 -16.28 -3.56
C SER A 500 -4.44 -17.15 -4.77
N LEU A 501 -4.97 -16.82 -5.95
CA LEU A 501 -4.65 -17.51 -7.21
C LEU A 501 -3.29 -17.10 -7.80
N SER A 502 -2.68 -16.04 -7.29
CA SER A 502 -1.37 -15.60 -7.73
C SER A 502 -0.28 -16.56 -7.24
N SER A 503 0.66 -16.86 -8.15
CA SER A 503 1.89 -17.59 -7.83
C SER A 503 2.93 -16.72 -7.13
N GLY A 504 2.79 -15.39 -7.22
CA GLY A 504 3.71 -14.42 -6.63
C GLY A 504 3.73 -14.46 -5.11
N LEU A 505 4.92 -14.30 -4.52
CA LEU A 505 5.12 -14.05 -3.11
C LEU A 505 5.58 -12.61 -2.89
N SER A 506 5.44 -12.12 -1.67
CA SER A 506 5.97 -10.85 -1.21
C SER A 506 6.57 -11.03 0.16
N PHE A 507 7.75 -10.48 0.36
CA PHE A 507 8.58 -10.75 1.53
C PHE A 507 8.85 -9.48 2.34
N ARG A 508 9.02 -9.63 3.66
CA ARG A 508 9.38 -8.55 4.59
C ARG A 508 10.37 -9.04 5.63
N ILE A 509 11.38 -8.24 5.96
CA ILE A 509 12.24 -8.47 7.12
C ILE A 509 11.58 -7.84 8.34
N ILE A 510 11.61 -8.54 9.48
CA ILE A 510 11.06 -8.09 10.77
C ILE A 510 12.07 -8.32 11.91
N ASP A 511 11.76 -7.83 13.12
CA ASP A 511 12.55 -8.01 14.35
C ASP A 511 13.83 -7.15 14.41
N PHE A 512 13.64 -5.83 14.28
CA PHE A 512 14.74 -4.84 14.26
C PHE A 512 15.25 -4.42 15.64
N GLY A 513 14.85 -5.06 16.75
CA GLY A 513 15.25 -4.61 18.09
C GLY A 513 16.75 -4.72 18.42
N ARG A 514 17.54 -5.35 17.54
CA ARG A 514 19.01 -5.43 17.56
C ARG A 514 19.68 -4.73 16.38
N ALA A 515 18.91 -4.12 15.48
CA ALA A 515 19.47 -3.52 14.29
C ALA A 515 20.38 -2.34 14.62
N LEU A 516 21.41 -2.14 13.81
CA LEU A 516 22.40 -1.08 13.96
C LEU A 516 22.46 -0.26 12.68
N TYR A 517 22.56 1.06 12.82
CA TYR A 517 22.93 1.95 11.74
C TYR A 517 24.46 1.90 11.59
N GLY A 518 24.94 1.46 10.43
CA GLY A 518 26.34 1.34 10.06
C GLY A 518 26.86 2.47 9.18
N GLY A 519 26.04 3.48 8.89
CA GLY A 519 26.44 4.63 8.10
C GLY A 519 27.49 5.46 8.81
N PRO A 520 28.18 6.37 8.09
CA PRO A 520 29.07 7.32 8.74
C PRO A 520 28.29 8.02 9.86
N PRO A 521 28.92 8.29 11.03
CA PRO A 521 28.28 9.12 12.03
C PRO A 521 27.82 10.39 11.31
N ALA A 522 26.56 10.79 11.52
CA ALA A 522 26.07 12.05 11.00
C ALA A 522 27.14 13.09 11.36
N SER A 523 27.80 13.65 10.35
CA SER A 523 28.73 14.73 10.59
C SER A 523 27.90 15.78 11.30
N ASP A 524 28.14 15.96 12.60
CA ASP A 524 27.64 17.11 13.35
C ASP A 524 27.94 18.30 12.45
N GLY A 525 26.89 19.00 12.03
CA GLY A 525 27.00 20.06 11.03
C GLY A 525 28.16 20.97 11.40
N GLU A 526 29.25 20.88 10.64
CA GLU A 526 30.17 22.00 10.53
C GLU A 526 29.36 23.09 9.84
N ASP A 527 29.04 24.10 10.65
CA ASP A 527 28.54 25.39 10.22
C ASP A 527 29.27 25.86 8.95
N ASP A 528 28.48 26.43 8.04
CA ASP A 528 28.91 27.20 6.88
C ASP A 528 30.18 28.02 7.15
N VAL A 529 31.18 27.88 6.28
CA VAL A 529 32.06 28.97 5.84
C VAL A 529 32.22 28.94 4.33
#